data_AF-A0A167RYG7-F1
#
_entry.id   AF-A0A167RYG7-F1
#
_cell.length_a   1.000
_cell.length_b   1.000
_cell.length_c   1.000
_cell.angle_alpha   90.00
_cell.angle_beta   90.00
_cell.angle_gamma   90.00
#
_symmetry.space_group_name_H-M   'P 1'
#
loop_
_entity.id
_entity.type
_entity.pdbx_description
1 polymer ?
#
loop_
_entity_poly.entity_id
_entity_poly.type
_entity_poly.pdbx_seq_one_letter_code
_entity_poly.pdbx_strand_id
1 'polypeptide(L)'
;MSRTPIKRPESASGESSFKATVTAQKAVSGPKCVSCGATTTPLWRRNEMGATVCNACGASFAGTNGSASFLALFIGLQAKARRSPKAATAPGVGPLSCANCHTTTTPLWRRDDAGNNICNACGLYQKLHGSRRPVTMKKAVIKRRKR
;
A
#
# COMPACT_ATOMS: atom_id res chain seq x y z
N MET A 1 64.12 -2.40 -24.54
CA MET A 1 62.87 -2.98 -25.06
C MET A 1 61.73 -2.57 -24.10
N SER A 2 61.39 -1.30 -23.88
CA SER A 2 60.95 -0.25 -24.82
C SER A 2 59.66 -0.61 -25.55
N ARG A 3 58.50 -0.49 -24.87
CA ARG A 3 57.18 -0.26 -25.50
C ARG A 3 56.28 0.58 -24.58
N THR A 4 56.47 1.89 -24.61
CA THR A 4 55.38 2.86 -24.51
C THR A 4 54.46 2.71 -25.72
N PRO A 5 53.13 2.85 -25.57
CA PRO A 5 52.47 3.81 -26.45
C PRO A 5 51.26 4.58 -25.86
N ILE A 6 51.24 5.85 -26.27
CA ILE A 6 50.10 6.63 -26.80
C ILE A 6 49.06 7.18 -25.81
N LYS A 7 49.26 8.48 -25.54
CA LYS A 7 48.32 9.48 -25.02
C LYS A 7 47.02 9.49 -25.83
N ARG A 8 45.88 9.59 -25.14
CA ARG A 8 44.60 10.03 -25.73
C ARG A 8 44.47 11.55 -25.52
N PRO A 9 43.90 12.30 -26.48
CA PRO A 9 43.95 13.76 -26.49
C PRO A 9 42.91 14.42 -25.57
N GLU A 10 43.21 15.69 -25.31
CA GLU A 10 42.51 16.69 -24.50
C GLU A 10 41.09 17.06 -24.96
N SER A 11 40.39 17.65 -24.00
CA SER A 11 39.39 18.72 -24.13
C SER A 11 37.96 18.36 -24.54
N ALA A 12 37.06 18.43 -23.55
CA ALA A 12 35.77 19.06 -23.73
C ALA A 12 35.26 19.56 -22.37
N SER A 13 35.42 20.87 -22.18
CA SER A 13 34.51 21.80 -21.49
C SER A 13 33.19 21.23 -20.98
N GLY A 14 32.86 21.54 -19.73
CA GLY A 14 31.52 21.34 -19.22
C GLY A 14 31.40 21.69 -17.75
N GLU A 15 31.63 22.95 -17.39
CA GLU A 15 31.05 23.51 -16.18
C GLU A 15 29.53 23.35 -16.27
N SER A 16 28.98 22.28 -15.70
CA SER A 16 27.54 22.17 -15.50
C SER A 16 27.17 23.09 -14.35
N SER A 17 27.07 24.36 -14.71
CA SER A 17 26.25 25.38 -14.06
C SER A 17 25.06 24.69 -13.38
N PHE A 18 25.05 24.73 -12.04
CA PHE A 18 23.89 24.42 -11.23
C PHE A 18 22.79 25.41 -11.59
N LYS A 19 22.15 25.21 -12.74
CA LYS A 19 20.86 25.80 -13.03
C LYS A 19 19.88 25.06 -12.14
N ALA A 20 19.65 25.62 -10.96
CA ALA A 20 18.41 25.45 -10.23
C ALA A 20 17.29 25.99 -11.11
N THR A 21 16.93 25.25 -12.15
CA THR A 21 15.61 25.35 -12.75
C THR A 21 14.69 24.84 -11.67
N VAL A 22 14.09 25.76 -10.92
CA VAL A 22 12.85 25.51 -10.20
C VAL A 22 11.86 25.09 -11.28
N THR A 23 11.83 23.79 -11.59
CA THR A 23 10.82 23.21 -12.44
C THR A 23 9.52 23.47 -11.70
N ALA A 24 8.73 24.37 -12.28
CA ALA A 24 7.38 24.65 -11.89
C ALA A 24 6.72 23.33 -11.47
N GLN A 25 6.27 23.26 -10.22
CA GLN A 25 5.47 22.18 -9.70
C GLN A 25 4.19 22.14 -10.55
N LYS A 26 4.25 21.43 -11.67
CA LYS A 26 3.10 21.18 -12.53
C LYS A 26 2.12 20.43 -11.64
N ALA A 27 1.05 21.11 -11.23
CA ALA A 27 -0.03 20.52 -10.47
C ALA A 27 -0.44 19.23 -11.19
N VAL A 28 -0.14 18.08 -10.59
CA VAL A 28 -0.48 16.76 -11.12
C VAL A 28 -1.97 16.57 -10.90
N SER A 29 -2.80 17.23 -11.71
CA SER A 29 -4.20 16.86 -11.86
C SER A 29 -4.26 15.56 -12.65
N GLY A 30 -3.92 14.46 -11.99
CA GLY A 30 -4.07 13.11 -12.54
C GLY A 30 -5.55 12.80 -12.79
N PRO A 31 -5.85 11.76 -13.60
CA PRO A 31 -7.22 11.32 -13.82
C PRO A 31 -7.89 11.00 -12.49
N LYS A 32 -9.15 11.42 -12.33
CA LYS A 32 -10.01 11.07 -11.18
C LYS A 32 -11.12 10.15 -11.64
N CYS A 33 -11.49 9.18 -10.80
CA CYS A 33 -12.59 8.29 -11.12
C CYS A 33 -13.91 9.06 -11.16
N VAL A 34 -14.66 8.96 -12.26
CA VAL A 34 -15.96 9.63 -12.39
C VAL A 34 -17.04 9.08 -11.44
N SER A 35 -16.90 7.83 -10.99
CA SER A 35 -17.90 7.17 -10.11
C SER A 35 -17.65 7.40 -8.62
N CYS A 36 -16.39 7.50 -8.18
CA CYS A 36 -16.06 7.60 -6.75
C CYS A 36 -15.09 8.73 -6.40
N GLY A 37 -14.59 9.48 -7.39
CA GLY A 37 -13.66 10.59 -7.16
C GLY A 37 -12.24 10.16 -6.75
N ALA A 38 -11.94 8.86 -6.70
CA ALA A 38 -10.60 8.37 -6.38
C ALA A 38 -9.57 9.01 -7.32
N THR A 39 -8.49 9.56 -6.77
CA THR A 39 -7.36 10.15 -7.50
C THR A 39 -6.18 9.19 -7.62
N THR A 40 -6.25 8.06 -6.91
CA THR A 40 -5.24 7.00 -6.90
C THR A 40 -5.92 5.65 -6.98
N THR A 41 -5.50 4.81 -7.91
CA THR A 41 -5.99 3.44 -8.05
C THR A 41 -4.88 2.57 -8.63
N PRO A 42 -4.76 1.29 -8.23
CA PRO A 42 -3.70 0.41 -8.73
C PRO A 42 -3.79 0.14 -10.23
N LEU A 43 -4.97 0.32 -10.85
CA LEU A 43 -5.16 0.21 -12.28
C LEU A 43 -6.36 1.07 -12.73
N TRP A 44 -6.15 1.95 -13.70
CA TRP A 44 -7.24 2.71 -14.31
C TRP A 44 -7.94 1.88 -15.39
N ARG A 45 -9.28 1.88 -15.36
CA ARG A 45 -10.14 1.21 -16.35
C ARG A 45 -10.95 2.28 -17.10
N ARG A 46 -11.43 1.94 -18.30
CA ARG A 46 -12.41 2.75 -19.04
C ARG A 46 -13.75 2.02 -19.05
N ASN A 47 -14.84 2.76 -18.79
CA ASN A 47 -16.19 2.20 -18.93
C ASN A 47 -16.66 2.26 -20.40
N GLU A 48 -17.88 1.78 -20.66
CA GLU A 48 -18.49 1.74 -22.00
C GLU A 48 -18.63 3.13 -22.64
N MET A 49 -18.76 4.19 -21.83
CA MET A 49 -18.79 5.58 -22.28
C MET A 49 -17.39 6.20 -22.46
N GLY A 50 -16.33 5.41 -22.34
CA GLY A 50 -14.94 5.88 -22.44
C GLY A 50 -14.44 6.68 -21.23
N ALA A 51 -15.25 6.83 -20.18
CA ALA A 51 -14.90 7.57 -18.97
C ALA A 51 -13.93 6.77 -18.08
N THR A 52 -13.02 7.50 -17.44
CA THR A 52 -11.97 6.91 -16.58
C THR A 52 -12.54 6.54 -15.21
N VAL A 53 -12.44 5.26 -14.87
CA VAL A 53 -12.91 4.69 -13.59
C VAL A 53 -11.80 3.94 -12.88
N CYS A 54 -11.86 3.89 -11.55
CA CYS A 54 -10.88 3.18 -10.75
C CYS A 54 -11.04 1.66 -10.87
N ASN A 55 -10.01 0.88 -10.49
CA ASN A 55 -10.04 -0.58 -10.58
C ASN A 55 -11.27 -1.18 -9.85
N ALA A 56 -11.63 -0.62 -8.69
CA ALA A 56 -12.78 -1.08 -7.92
C ALA A 56 -14.11 -0.79 -8.63
N CYS A 57 -14.33 0.46 -9.08
CA CYS A 57 -15.56 0.82 -9.80
C CYS A 57 -15.68 0.07 -11.11
N GLY A 58 -14.60 -0.08 -11.89
CA GLY A 58 -14.64 -0.85 -13.13
C GLY A 58 -14.89 -2.35 -12.92
N ALA A 59 -14.45 -2.92 -11.79
CA ALA A 59 -14.76 -4.31 -11.44
C ALA A 59 -16.22 -4.50 -11.02
N SER A 60 -16.85 -3.50 -10.41
CA SER A 60 -18.27 -3.53 -10.02
C SER A 60 -19.23 -3.51 -11.22
N PHE A 61 -18.84 -2.94 -12.35
CA PHE A 61 -19.66 -2.93 -13.58
C PHE A 61 -19.53 -4.20 -14.43
N ALA A 62 -18.48 -5.01 -14.23
CA ALA A 62 -18.21 -6.20 -15.04
C ALA A 62 -19.04 -7.45 -14.64
N GLY A 63 -20.13 -7.30 -13.88
CA GLY A 63 -20.77 -8.42 -13.20
C GLY A 63 -22.28 -8.31 -12.91
N THR A 64 -23.06 -7.58 -13.71
CA THR A 64 -24.54 -7.62 -13.62
C THR A 64 -25.15 -8.37 -14.80
N ASN A 65 -24.89 -9.67 -14.90
CA ASN A 65 -25.82 -10.60 -15.55
C ASN A 65 -26.66 -11.24 -14.44
N GLY A 66 -27.78 -10.59 -14.07
CA GLY A 66 -28.68 -11.07 -13.03
C GLY A 66 -29.63 -9.98 -12.53
N SER A 67 -30.77 -9.83 -13.22
CA SER A 67 -31.99 -9.13 -12.78
C SER A 67 -31.80 -7.81 -12.03
N ALA A 68 -31.58 -6.72 -12.77
CA ALA A 68 -31.90 -5.39 -12.30
C ALA A 68 -33.42 -5.30 -12.11
N SER A 69 -33.87 -5.46 -10.87
CA SER A 69 -35.26 -5.27 -10.46
C SER A 69 -35.79 -3.95 -11.00
N PHE A 70 -36.88 -4.05 -11.76
CA PHE A 70 -37.64 -3.01 -12.44
C PHE A 70 -38.27 -1.93 -11.52
N LEU A 71 -37.58 -1.45 -10.48
CA LEU A 71 -38.19 -0.53 -9.51
C LEU A 71 -37.25 0.58 -9.02
N ALA A 72 -36.52 1.23 -9.92
CA ALA A 72 -35.75 2.45 -9.62
C ALA A 72 -36.42 3.73 -10.18
N LEU A 73 -37.75 3.85 -10.09
CA LEU A 73 -38.51 5.04 -10.52
C LEU A 73 -39.21 5.81 -9.38
N PHE A 74 -38.97 5.45 -8.12
CA PHE A 74 -39.36 6.30 -6.98
C PHE A 74 -38.13 6.79 -6.23
N ILE A 75 -37.91 8.09 -6.38
CA ILE A 75 -36.87 8.90 -5.74
C ILE A 75 -36.99 8.75 -4.22
N GLY A 76 -35.93 8.27 -3.55
CA GLY A 76 -35.97 8.15 -2.10
C GLY A 76 -34.76 7.49 -1.44
N LEU A 77 -33.68 8.25 -1.33
CA LEU A 77 -32.90 8.34 -0.09
C LEU A 77 -32.02 7.12 0.34
N GLN A 78 -30.70 7.34 0.15
CA GLN A 78 -29.57 6.88 0.98
C GLN A 78 -29.06 5.46 0.80
N ALA A 79 -28.31 5.26 -0.29
CA ALA A 79 -27.15 4.39 -0.23
C ALA A 79 -26.21 4.93 0.85
N LYS A 80 -26.33 4.38 2.08
CA LYS A 80 -25.38 4.58 3.17
C LYS A 80 -24.00 4.29 2.61
N ALA A 81 -23.27 5.36 2.28
CA ALA A 81 -21.85 5.31 2.06
C ALA A 81 -21.26 4.57 3.26
N ARG A 82 -20.90 3.30 3.05
CA ARG A 82 -19.98 2.60 3.95
C ARG A 82 -18.71 3.40 3.83
N ARG A 83 -18.55 4.35 4.74
CA ARG A 83 -17.33 5.14 4.93
C ARG A 83 -16.24 4.09 5.03
N SER A 84 -15.45 3.95 3.97
CA SER A 84 -14.17 3.26 4.05
C SER A 84 -13.47 3.84 5.27
N PRO A 85 -13.00 3.03 6.23
CA PRO A 85 -12.27 3.58 7.35
C PRO A 85 -11.11 4.35 6.74
N LYS A 86 -11.14 5.68 6.89
CA LYS A 86 -10.00 6.54 6.57
C LYS A 86 -8.79 5.82 7.14
N ALA A 87 -7.83 5.51 6.27
CA ALA A 87 -6.52 5.09 6.68
C ALA A 87 -6.09 6.05 7.78
N ALA A 88 -6.12 5.56 9.03
CA ALA A 88 -5.68 6.32 10.17
C ALA A 88 -4.24 6.71 9.86
N THR A 89 -4.03 8.02 9.79
CA THR A 89 -2.75 8.69 9.71
C THR A 89 -1.73 7.92 10.53
N ALA A 90 -0.72 7.36 9.86
CA ALA A 90 0.35 6.61 10.50
C ALA A 90 1.00 7.49 11.58
N PRO A 91 0.93 7.13 12.87
CA PRO A 91 1.55 7.92 13.91
C PRO A 91 3.02 7.51 13.96
N GLY A 92 3.89 8.28 13.30
CA GLY A 92 5.34 8.14 13.38
C GLY A 92 5.87 6.82 12.80
N VAL A 93 6.84 6.91 11.88
CA VAL A 93 7.56 5.73 11.37
C VAL A 93 8.54 5.24 12.45
N GLY A 94 8.01 4.81 13.59
CA GLY A 94 8.71 3.95 14.53
C GLY A 94 8.62 2.50 14.04
N PRO A 95 9.62 1.66 14.29
CA PRO A 95 9.55 0.25 13.93
C PRO A 95 8.36 -0.41 14.65
N LEU A 96 7.42 -0.96 13.88
CA LEU A 96 6.28 -1.71 14.41
C LEU A 96 6.80 -2.83 15.33
N SER A 97 6.40 -2.80 16.61
CA SER A 97 6.87 -3.73 17.63
C SER A 97 5.70 -4.47 18.29
N CYS A 98 5.94 -5.73 18.64
CA CYS A 98 4.95 -6.57 19.33
C CYS A 98 4.74 -6.13 20.77
N ALA A 99 3.50 -5.91 21.20
CA ALA A 99 3.18 -5.50 22.57
C ALA A 99 3.57 -6.53 23.65
N ASN A 100 3.68 -7.82 23.30
CA ASN A 100 4.01 -8.88 24.26
C ASN A 100 5.51 -9.20 24.35
N CYS A 101 6.20 -9.30 23.20
CA CYS A 101 7.60 -9.74 23.16
C CYS A 101 8.55 -8.72 22.51
N HIS A 102 8.05 -7.55 22.13
CA HIS A 102 8.78 -6.45 21.50
C HIS A 102 9.57 -6.85 20.26
N THR A 103 9.22 -7.95 19.60
CA THR A 103 9.81 -8.30 18.30
C THR A 103 9.36 -7.28 17.27
N THR A 104 10.31 -6.79 16.48
CA THR A 104 10.05 -5.91 15.32
C THR A 104 9.96 -6.69 14.01
N THR A 105 10.36 -7.96 14.04
CA THR A 105 10.31 -8.87 12.89
C THR A 105 9.32 -10.00 13.15
N THR A 106 8.38 -10.20 12.23
CA THR A 106 7.42 -11.29 12.24
C THR A 106 6.91 -11.53 10.82
N PRO A 107 6.67 -12.79 10.40
CA PRO A 107 6.12 -13.07 9.08
C PRO A 107 4.67 -12.61 8.90
N LEU A 108 3.94 -12.43 10.01
CA LEU A 108 2.56 -11.96 10.02
C LEU A 108 2.33 -11.16 11.31
N TRP A 109 1.73 -9.98 11.17
CA TRP A 109 1.22 -9.18 12.28
C TRP A 109 -0.23 -9.56 12.58
N ARG A 110 -0.57 -9.68 13.85
CA ARG A 110 -1.92 -9.95 14.35
C ARG A 110 -2.34 -8.82 15.30
N ARG A 111 -3.63 -8.74 15.59
CA ARG A 111 -4.20 -7.85 16.61
C ARG A 111 -4.78 -8.70 17.73
N ASP A 112 -4.55 -8.29 18.97
CA ASP A 112 -5.26 -8.87 20.13
C ASP A 112 -6.65 -8.25 20.27
N ASP A 113 -7.44 -8.75 21.23
CA ASP A 113 -8.80 -8.25 21.50
C ASP A 113 -8.81 -6.80 21.98
N ALA A 114 -7.70 -6.31 22.53
CA ALA A 114 -7.49 -4.92 22.92
C ALA A 114 -7.03 -4.03 21.75
N GLY A 115 -6.83 -4.58 20.55
CA GLY A 115 -6.38 -3.87 19.36
C GLY A 115 -4.87 -3.61 19.28
N ASN A 116 -4.06 -4.14 20.19
CA ASN A 116 -2.61 -4.04 20.17
C ASN A 116 -1.99 -4.89 19.05
N ASN A 117 -0.90 -4.39 18.48
CA ASN A 117 -0.13 -5.13 17.49
C ASN A 117 0.70 -6.22 18.17
N ILE A 118 0.48 -7.48 17.79
CA ILE A 118 1.22 -8.63 18.30
C ILE A 118 1.81 -9.45 17.14
N CYS A 119 2.91 -10.16 17.41
CA CYS A 119 3.51 -11.03 16.41
C CYS A 119 2.73 -12.34 16.24
N ASN A 120 2.99 -13.06 15.14
CA ASN A 120 2.30 -14.31 14.85
C ASN A 120 2.46 -15.35 15.97
N ALA A 121 3.66 -15.48 16.54
CA ALA A 121 3.91 -16.44 17.60
C ALA A 121 3.14 -16.12 18.90
N CYS A 122 3.05 -14.85 19.29
CA CYS A 122 2.32 -14.44 20.49
C CYS A 122 0.80 -14.62 20.31
N GLY A 123 0.27 -14.27 19.14
CA GLY A 123 -1.17 -14.46 18.86
C GLY A 123 -1.57 -15.93 18.79
N LEU A 124 -0.74 -16.78 18.18
CA LEU A 124 -1.00 -18.23 18.15
C LEU A 124 -0.90 -18.85 19.55
N TYR A 125 0.06 -18.41 20.37
CA TYR A 125 0.21 -18.90 21.74
C TYR A 125 -1.01 -18.55 22.60
N GLN A 126 -1.47 -17.29 22.55
CA GLN A 126 -2.64 -16.85 23.30
C GLN A 126 -3.90 -17.61 22.88
N LYS A 127 -4.09 -17.83 21.57
CA LYS A 127 -5.25 -18.59 21.06
C LYS A 127 -5.25 -20.06 21.51
N LEU A 128 -4.07 -20.67 21.63
CA LEU A 128 -3.94 -22.08 22.00
C LEU A 128 -3.98 -22.31 23.53
N HIS A 129 -3.36 -21.40 24.30
CA HIS A 129 -3.13 -21.60 25.74
C HIS A 129 -3.88 -20.61 26.64
N GLY A 130 -4.61 -19.65 26.07
CA GLY A 130 -5.36 -18.63 26.83
C GLY A 130 -4.50 -17.64 27.62
N SER A 131 -3.17 -17.72 27.53
CA SER A 131 -2.24 -16.94 28.35
C SER A 131 -1.20 -16.21 27.49
N ARG A 132 -0.54 -15.21 28.08
CA ARG A 132 0.54 -14.46 27.41
C ARG A 132 1.75 -15.38 27.19
N ARG A 133 2.40 -15.22 26.03
CA ARG A 133 3.60 -16.01 25.71
C ARG A 133 4.74 -15.63 26.66
N PRO A 134 5.35 -16.59 27.38
CA PRO A 134 6.49 -16.31 28.24
C PRO A 134 7.72 -15.92 27.40
N VAL A 135 8.47 -14.92 27.88
CA VAL A 135 9.65 -14.37 27.19
C VAL A 135 10.78 -15.41 27.04
N THR A 136 10.85 -16.40 27.92
CA THR A 136 11.82 -17.52 27.87
C THR A 136 11.71 -18.33 26.58
N MET A 137 10.54 -18.39 25.96
CA MET A 137 10.32 -19.11 24.70
C MET A 137 10.63 -18.27 23.46
N LYS A 138 10.99 -16.98 23.61
CA LYS A 138 11.31 -16.10 22.48
C LYS A 138 12.61 -16.57 21.82
N LYS A 139 12.57 -16.79 20.51
CA LYS A 139 13.75 -17.13 19.69
C LYS A 139 14.17 -15.88 18.91
N ALA A 140 15.47 -15.61 18.87
CA ALA A 140 16.02 -14.47 18.12
C ALA A 140 15.96 -14.70 16.59
N VAL A 141 16.14 -15.94 16.14
CA VAL A 141 16.18 -16.30 14.72
C VAL A 141 14.86 -16.93 14.27
N ILE A 142 14.26 -16.41 13.20
CA ILE A 142 13.04 -16.94 12.58
C ILE A 142 13.42 -18.08 11.62
N LYS A 143 13.09 -19.33 11.98
CA LYS A 143 13.30 -20.50 11.12
C LYS A 143 12.22 -20.59 10.05
N ARG A 144 12.61 -20.70 8.77
CA ARG A 144 11.69 -20.97 7.64
C ARG A 144 11.39 -22.48 7.56
N ARG A 145 10.14 -22.84 7.24
CA ARG A 145 9.72 -24.22 6.95
C ARG A 145 9.54 -24.38 5.44
N LYS A 146 9.85 -25.56 4.88
CA LYS A 146 9.54 -25.89 3.48
C LYS A 146 8.03 -26.07 3.37
N ARG A 147 7.40 -25.39 2.41
CA ARG A 147 5.95 -25.45 2.14
C ARG A 147 5.68 -26.49 1.07
#